data_AF-A0A5M9WN20-F1
#
_entry.id   AF-A0A5M9WN20-F1
#
_cell.length_a   1.000
_cell.length_b   1.000
_cell.length_c   1.000
_cell.angle_alpha   90.00
_cell.angle_beta   90.00
_cell.angle_gamma   90.00
#
_symmetry.space_group_name_H-M   'P 1'
#
loop_
_entity.id
_entity.type
_entity.pdbx_description
1 polymer ?
#
loop_
_entity_poly.entity_id
_entity_poly.type
_entity_poly.pdbx_seq_one_letter_code
_entity_poly.pdbx_strand_id
1 'polypeptide(L)'
;MKEASDFIKQLPGISECQRIFKAAAMLDAVLMPEWEYRYYSYNAHWDKNEQMASMRDGEGDHYFALFDSSNRLIIKGYDKAYASLHKDQLGDVLEGVPADFKKTFLDEPAFMMDRTTFCIWNEEEQNEWTSSRQLADEAYALLQVLVGGAVYYHAWAQEYYELELDLEPIQHVFDMKPLDEQLLQALNPEIELDELEEDIAEIGYPA
;
A
#
# COMPACT_ATOMS: atom_id res chain seq x y z
N MET A 1 0.77 -27.24 -15.50
CA MET A 1 1.37 -25.88 -15.51
C MET A 1 0.52 -25.08 -14.56
N LYS A 2 1.06 -24.59 -13.43
CA LYS A 2 0.33 -23.59 -12.63
C LYS A 2 0.21 -22.38 -13.54
N GLU A 3 -1.00 -21.90 -13.78
CA GLU A 3 -1.20 -20.68 -14.56
C GLU A 3 -0.45 -19.54 -13.85
N ALA A 4 0.26 -18.72 -14.61
CA ALA A 4 0.95 -17.57 -14.05
C ALA A 4 -0.09 -16.63 -13.41
N SER A 5 0.18 -16.09 -12.22
CA SER A 5 -0.70 -15.12 -11.55
C SER A 5 -1.19 -14.06 -12.52
N ASP A 6 -2.51 -13.91 -12.64
CA ASP A 6 -3.13 -12.80 -13.36
C ASP A 6 -3.28 -11.58 -12.46
N PHE A 7 -3.06 -11.70 -11.14
CA PHE A 7 -3.16 -10.58 -10.21
C PHE A 7 -2.21 -9.43 -10.57
N ILE A 8 -0.91 -9.69 -10.72
CA ILE A 8 0.07 -8.61 -11.00
C ILE A 8 -0.22 -7.86 -12.32
N LYS A 9 -0.90 -8.50 -13.28
CA LYS A 9 -1.29 -7.86 -14.55
C LYS A 9 -2.48 -6.91 -14.38
N GLN A 10 -3.25 -7.04 -13.30
CA GLN A 10 -4.36 -6.16 -12.95
C GLN A 10 -3.90 -4.93 -12.17
N LEU A 11 -2.67 -4.95 -11.65
CA LEU A 11 -2.14 -3.82 -10.89
C LEU A 11 -2.08 -2.57 -11.77
N PRO A 12 -2.49 -1.42 -11.22
CA PRO A 12 -2.49 -0.18 -11.97
C PRO A 12 -1.07 0.34 -12.16
N GLY A 13 -0.94 1.46 -12.86
CA GLY A 13 0.37 2.08 -13.04
C GLY A 13 0.89 2.86 -11.88
N ILE A 14 2.16 3.23 -11.93
CA ILE A 14 2.91 3.79 -10.80
C ILE A 14 2.20 5.01 -10.20
N SER A 15 1.81 5.98 -11.02
CA SER A 15 1.09 7.17 -10.57
C SER A 15 -0.27 6.85 -9.94
N GLU A 16 -0.94 5.81 -10.43
CA GLU A 16 -2.22 5.37 -9.91
C GLU A 16 -2.08 4.57 -8.61
N CYS A 17 -1.04 3.74 -8.47
CA CYS A 17 -0.67 3.13 -7.19
C CYS A 17 -0.37 4.20 -6.14
N GLN A 18 0.40 5.24 -6.50
CA GLN A 18 0.69 6.36 -5.61
C GLN A 18 -0.60 7.05 -5.14
N ARG A 19 -1.53 7.32 -6.06
CA ARG A 19 -2.85 7.89 -5.75
C ARG A 19 -3.60 7.03 -4.74
N ILE A 20 -3.70 5.73 -5.01
CA ILE A 20 -4.42 4.77 -4.16
C ILE A 20 -3.79 4.67 -2.76
N PHE A 21 -2.47 4.56 -2.67
CA PHE A 21 -1.80 4.47 -1.38
C PHE A 21 -1.98 5.73 -0.53
N LYS A 22 -1.89 6.92 -1.14
CA LYS A 22 -2.16 8.18 -0.44
C LYS A 22 -3.60 8.26 0.06
N ALA A 23 -4.57 7.88 -0.76
CA ALA A 23 -5.97 7.88 -0.36
C ALA A 23 -6.24 6.91 0.80
N ALA A 24 -5.71 5.69 0.73
CA ALA A 24 -5.86 4.71 1.81
C ALA A 24 -5.21 5.19 3.12
N ALA A 25 -4.00 5.76 3.05
CA ALA A 25 -3.33 6.33 4.22
C ALA A 25 -4.07 7.53 4.81
N MET A 26 -4.67 8.38 3.96
CA MET A 26 -5.46 9.53 4.44
C MET A 26 -6.75 9.07 5.11
N LEU A 27 -7.44 8.06 4.58
CA LEU A 27 -8.60 7.49 5.23
C LEU A 27 -8.24 6.87 6.58
N ASP A 28 -7.12 6.18 6.69
CA ASP A 28 -6.67 5.63 7.97
C ASP A 28 -6.28 6.73 8.97
N ALA A 29 -5.69 7.84 8.54
CA ALA A 29 -5.44 8.98 9.41
C ALA A 29 -6.74 9.62 9.95
N VAL A 30 -7.81 9.63 9.15
CA VAL A 30 -9.13 10.11 9.57
C VAL A 30 -9.84 9.11 10.49
N LEU A 31 -9.86 7.82 10.12
CA LEU A 31 -10.62 6.78 10.81
C LEU A 31 -9.92 6.27 12.08
N MET A 32 -8.59 6.21 12.06
CA MET A 32 -7.73 5.76 13.15
C MET A 32 -6.71 6.86 13.50
N PRO A 33 -7.12 7.89 14.27
CA PRO A 33 -6.25 9.02 14.60
C PRO A 33 -4.96 8.59 15.29
N GLU A 34 -5.02 7.58 16.18
CA GLU A 34 -3.83 7.00 16.78
C GLU A 34 -3.02 6.18 15.76
N TRP A 35 -1.81 6.66 15.49
CA TRP A 35 -0.91 6.10 14.50
C TRP A 35 -0.67 4.59 14.62
N GLU A 36 -0.63 4.06 15.85
CA GLU A 36 -0.37 2.63 16.12
C GLU A 36 -1.50 1.69 15.67
N TYR A 37 -2.70 2.21 15.39
CA TYR A 37 -3.83 1.43 14.87
C TYR A 37 -4.02 1.55 13.35
N ARG A 38 -3.25 2.41 12.69
CA ARG A 38 -3.34 2.59 11.24
C ARG A 38 -2.83 1.36 10.51
N TYR A 39 -3.61 0.89 9.54
CA TYR A 39 -3.29 -0.24 8.71
C TYR A 39 -2.47 0.15 7.48
N TYR A 40 -2.84 1.24 6.81
CA TYR A 40 -2.17 1.87 5.68
C TYR A 40 -1.48 3.15 6.12
N SER A 41 -0.27 3.38 5.60
CA SER A 41 0.47 4.62 5.84
C SER A 41 1.23 5.04 4.60
N TYR A 42 1.48 6.34 4.45
CA TYR A 42 2.21 6.90 3.34
C TYR A 42 3.08 8.06 3.80
N ASN A 43 4.37 8.01 3.46
CA ASN A 43 5.31 9.09 3.70
C ASN A 43 5.86 9.59 2.36
N ALA A 44 5.43 10.79 1.95
CA ALA A 44 5.88 11.47 0.73
C ALA A 44 7.30 12.03 0.83
N HIS A 45 7.92 11.94 2.00
CA HIS A 45 9.21 12.51 2.35
C HIS A 45 10.15 11.46 2.98
N TRP A 46 10.00 10.19 2.58
CA TRP A 46 10.75 9.05 3.17
C TRP A 46 12.26 9.26 3.11
N ASP A 47 12.78 9.66 1.95
CA ASP A 47 14.15 10.14 1.77
C ASP A 47 14.20 11.13 0.58
N LYS A 48 15.40 11.57 0.21
CA LYS A 48 15.65 12.50 -0.88
C LYS A 48 15.11 11.94 -2.21
N ASN A 49 13.96 12.47 -2.61
CA ASN A 49 13.21 12.08 -3.80
C ASN A 49 12.66 10.64 -3.72
N GLU A 50 12.44 10.11 -2.52
CA GLU A 50 11.81 8.81 -2.31
C GLU A 50 10.53 8.95 -1.50
N GLN A 51 9.54 8.12 -1.83
CA GLN A 51 8.27 8.06 -1.12
C GLN A 51 7.99 6.61 -0.76
N MET A 52 7.35 6.39 0.39
CA MET A 52 7.13 5.06 0.91
C MET A 52 5.67 4.89 1.31
N ALA A 53 5.03 3.86 0.79
CA ALA A 53 3.75 3.38 1.31
C ALA A 53 3.97 2.06 2.06
N SER A 54 3.22 1.85 3.13
CA SER A 54 3.24 0.60 3.87
C SER A 54 1.85 0.17 4.29
N MET A 55 1.69 -1.13 4.46
CA MET A 55 0.59 -1.71 5.19
C MET A 55 1.11 -2.60 6.31
N ARG A 56 0.45 -2.58 7.47
CA ARG A 56 0.73 -3.44 8.62
C ARG A 56 -0.57 -3.82 9.31
N ASP A 57 -0.78 -5.11 9.56
CA ASP A 57 -1.98 -5.61 10.23
C ASP A 57 -1.87 -5.70 11.77
N GLY A 58 -0.73 -5.32 12.35
CA GLY A 58 -0.46 -5.47 13.78
C GLY A 58 -0.19 -6.91 14.24
N GLU A 59 -0.44 -7.92 13.40
CA GLU A 59 -0.21 -9.35 13.69
C GLU A 59 0.99 -9.95 12.93
N GLY A 60 1.64 -9.16 12.10
CA GLY A 60 2.92 -9.43 11.46
C GLY A 60 2.88 -9.44 9.93
N ASP A 61 1.70 -9.41 9.31
CA ASP A 61 1.57 -9.29 7.86
C ASP A 61 1.77 -7.83 7.46
N HIS A 62 2.49 -7.63 6.35
CA HIS A 62 2.86 -6.28 5.93
C HIS A 62 3.30 -6.22 4.48
N TYR A 63 3.27 -5.02 3.92
CA TYR A 63 4.04 -4.69 2.72
C TYR A 63 4.76 -3.34 2.87
N PHE A 64 5.80 -3.17 2.06
CA PHE A 64 6.44 -1.88 1.81
C PHE A 64 6.54 -1.65 0.32
N ALA A 65 6.16 -0.45 -0.11
CA ALA A 65 6.21 0.01 -1.47
C ALA A 65 7.06 1.29 -1.53
N LEU A 66 8.15 1.26 -2.29
CA LEU A 66 9.04 2.41 -2.43
C LEU A 66 8.96 2.97 -3.85
N PHE A 67 8.68 4.26 -3.94
CA PHE A 67 8.82 5.07 -5.14
C PHE A 67 10.19 5.72 -5.11
N ASP A 68 11.00 5.48 -6.14
CA ASP A 68 12.34 6.05 -6.22
C ASP A 68 12.39 7.36 -7.05
N SER A 69 13.58 7.97 -7.08
CA SER A 69 13.81 9.23 -7.81
C SER A 69 13.63 9.16 -9.33
N SER A 70 13.55 7.95 -9.89
CA SER A 70 13.30 7.68 -11.31
C SER A 70 11.85 7.27 -11.56
N ASN A 71 10.94 7.54 -10.61
CA ASN A 71 9.53 7.21 -10.69
C ASN A 71 9.28 5.71 -10.96
N ARG A 72 10.16 4.85 -10.44
CA ARG A 72 9.96 3.40 -10.43
C ARG A 72 9.35 2.98 -9.10
N LEU A 73 8.63 1.87 -9.12
CA LEU A 73 7.96 1.33 -7.93
C LEU A 73 8.39 -0.10 -7.67
N ILE A 74 8.83 -0.38 -6.46
CA ILE A 74 9.08 -1.73 -5.96
C ILE A 74 8.21 -1.98 -4.75
N ILE A 75 7.61 -3.17 -4.66
CA ILE A 75 6.79 -3.60 -3.54
C ILE A 75 7.27 -4.96 -3.08
N LYS A 76 7.54 -5.08 -1.78
CA LYS A 76 7.69 -6.38 -1.12
C LYS A 76 6.55 -6.58 -0.14
N GLY A 77 6.10 -7.80 0.03
CA GLY A 77 5.12 -8.14 1.05
C GLY A 77 5.46 -9.43 1.77
N TYR A 78 4.82 -9.60 2.92
CA TYR A 78 4.94 -10.76 3.78
C TYR A 78 3.57 -11.11 4.34
N ASP A 79 3.10 -12.29 3.97
CA ASP A 79 1.93 -12.94 4.54
C ASP A 79 2.41 -14.17 5.32
N LYS A 80 2.20 -14.15 6.64
CA LYS A 80 2.63 -15.19 7.57
C LYS A 80 1.97 -16.54 7.30
N ALA A 81 0.68 -16.53 6.93
CA ALA A 81 -0.05 -17.75 6.60
C ALA A 81 0.47 -18.35 5.30
N TYR A 82 0.66 -17.52 4.27
CA TYR A 82 1.25 -17.92 3.00
C TYR A 82 2.67 -18.47 3.19
N ALA A 83 3.51 -17.78 3.96
CA ALA A 83 4.88 -18.22 4.26
C ALA A 83 4.90 -19.61 4.93
N SER A 84 3.95 -19.86 5.82
CA SER A 84 3.83 -21.13 6.55
C SER A 84 3.38 -22.27 5.64
N LEU A 85 2.43 -22.01 4.73
CA LEU A 85 1.87 -23.00 3.81
C LEU A 85 2.79 -23.30 2.60
N HIS A 86 3.62 -22.33 2.21
CA HIS A 86 4.41 -22.38 0.97
C HIS A 86 5.93 -22.32 1.21
N LYS A 87 6.40 -22.62 2.43
CA LYS A 87 7.82 -22.48 2.84
C LYS A 87 8.82 -23.08 1.86
N ASP A 88 8.54 -24.25 1.31
CA ASP A 88 9.45 -24.95 0.37
C ASP A 88 9.38 -24.41 -1.08
N GLN A 89 8.44 -23.51 -1.38
CA GLN A 89 8.15 -22.98 -2.73
C GLN A 89 8.61 -21.53 -2.92
N LEU A 90 8.90 -20.79 -1.84
CA LEU A 90 9.27 -19.36 -1.93
C LEU A 90 10.63 -19.15 -2.60
N GLY A 91 11.61 -20.01 -2.34
CA GLY A 91 12.98 -19.84 -2.86
C GLY A 91 13.59 -18.48 -2.49
N ASP A 92 14.44 -17.94 -3.36
CA ASP A 92 14.90 -16.55 -3.25
C ASP A 92 13.88 -15.62 -3.92
N VAL A 93 13.07 -14.93 -3.12
CA VAL A 93 12.02 -13.99 -3.58
C VAL A 93 12.56 -12.60 -3.92
N LEU A 94 13.87 -12.38 -3.82
CA LEU A 94 14.55 -11.14 -4.19
C LEU A 94 15.42 -11.31 -5.45
N GLU A 95 15.44 -12.53 -6.02
CA GLU A 95 16.11 -12.81 -7.28
C GLU A 95 15.52 -11.97 -8.41
N GLY A 96 16.40 -11.33 -9.21
CA GLY A 96 15.99 -10.53 -10.37
C GLY A 96 15.65 -9.06 -10.09
N VAL A 97 15.58 -8.63 -8.81
CA VAL A 97 15.37 -7.21 -8.48
C VAL A 97 16.43 -6.34 -9.18
N PRO A 98 16.04 -5.28 -9.91
CA PRO A 98 16.96 -4.38 -10.61
C PRO A 98 18.04 -3.80 -9.69
N ALA A 99 19.25 -3.66 -10.22
CA ALA A 99 20.44 -3.25 -9.44
C ALA A 99 20.27 -1.90 -8.73
N ASP A 100 19.48 -0.99 -9.31
CA ASP A 100 19.25 0.32 -8.72
C ASP A 100 18.37 0.23 -7.46
N PHE A 101 17.33 -0.60 -7.47
CA PHE A 101 16.51 -0.86 -6.26
C PHE A 101 17.32 -1.54 -5.16
N LYS A 102 18.37 -2.31 -5.49
CA LYS A 102 19.18 -2.97 -4.47
C LYS A 102 19.83 -1.99 -3.50
N LYS A 103 20.23 -0.81 -3.99
CA LYS A 103 20.98 0.18 -3.19
C LYS A 103 20.12 0.97 -2.23
N THR A 104 18.83 1.14 -2.55
CA THR A 104 17.91 1.98 -1.77
C THR A 104 16.89 1.13 -1.03
N PHE A 105 16.28 0.16 -1.71
CA PHE A 105 15.19 -0.64 -1.16
C PHE A 105 15.65 -1.88 -0.36
N LEU A 106 16.57 -2.68 -0.91
CA LEU A 106 16.93 -3.96 -0.27
C LEU A 106 17.81 -3.80 0.96
N ASP A 107 18.55 -2.69 1.05
CA ASP A 107 19.44 -2.39 2.17
C ASP A 107 18.73 -1.58 3.27
N GLU A 108 17.46 -1.19 3.08
CA GLU A 108 16.68 -0.40 4.05
C GLU A 108 16.26 -1.25 5.27
N PRO A 109 16.79 -0.97 6.48
CA PRO A 109 16.46 -1.75 7.67
C PRO A 109 14.98 -1.74 8.04
N ALA A 110 14.25 -0.65 7.75
CA ALA A 110 12.83 -0.53 8.05
C ALA A 110 11.97 -1.56 7.31
N PHE A 111 12.47 -2.10 6.18
CA PHE A 111 11.69 -2.98 5.32
C PHE A 111 11.74 -4.44 5.73
N MET A 112 12.50 -4.90 6.74
CA MET A 112 12.43 -6.30 7.22
C MET A 112 12.52 -7.33 6.08
N MET A 113 13.58 -7.29 5.29
CA MET A 113 13.71 -8.09 4.07
C MET A 113 13.73 -9.61 4.31
N ASP A 114 14.08 -10.06 5.52
CA ASP A 114 14.03 -11.45 5.96
C ASP A 114 12.59 -12.01 6.05
N ARG A 115 11.60 -11.11 6.10
CA ARG A 115 10.18 -11.40 6.03
C ARG A 115 9.65 -10.95 4.68
N THR A 116 9.81 -11.80 3.67
CA THR A 116 9.30 -11.52 2.32
C THR A 116 8.71 -12.80 1.73
N THR A 117 7.46 -12.74 1.27
CA THR A 117 6.78 -13.80 0.51
C THR A 117 6.64 -13.47 -0.98
N PHE A 118 6.66 -12.19 -1.34
CA PHE A 118 6.70 -11.74 -2.73
C PHE A 118 7.49 -10.44 -2.87
N CYS A 119 8.06 -10.22 -4.06
CA CYS A 119 8.65 -8.94 -4.45
C CYS A 119 8.32 -8.67 -5.92
N ILE A 120 7.73 -7.51 -6.18
CA ILE A 120 7.29 -7.08 -7.50
C ILE A 120 7.76 -5.65 -7.79
N TRP A 121 7.93 -5.29 -9.05
CA TRP A 121 8.36 -3.95 -9.43
C TRP A 121 7.85 -3.52 -10.80
N ASN A 122 7.89 -2.21 -11.05
CA ASN A 122 7.50 -1.54 -12.29
C ASN A 122 8.49 -0.39 -12.59
N GLU A 123 9.01 -0.33 -13.81
CA GLU A 123 10.10 0.58 -14.25
C GLU A 123 9.66 1.60 -15.33
N GLU A 124 8.42 2.11 -15.26
CA GLU A 124 7.82 3.15 -16.14
C GLU A 124 7.35 2.72 -17.55
N GLU A 125 8.23 2.24 -18.44
CA GLU A 125 8.02 2.41 -19.90
C GLU A 125 6.82 1.68 -20.50
N GLN A 126 6.33 0.62 -19.88
CA GLN A 126 5.23 -0.21 -20.40
C GLN A 126 4.10 -0.44 -19.39
N ASN A 127 4.28 0.09 -18.18
CA ASN A 127 3.44 -0.22 -17.04
C ASN A 127 3.28 -1.72 -16.75
N GLU A 128 4.33 -2.50 -17.05
CA GLU A 128 4.33 -3.95 -16.89
C GLU A 128 4.96 -4.31 -15.55
N TRP A 129 4.12 -4.87 -14.68
CA TRP A 129 4.58 -5.40 -13.41
C TRP A 129 5.39 -6.69 -13.60
N THR A 130 6.58 -6.69 -13.02
CA THR A 130 7.45 -7.87 -12.95
C THR A 130 7.43 -8.44 -11.54
N SER A 131 7.56 -9.75 -11.41
CA SER A 131 7.72 -10.43 -10.12
C SER A 131 9.00 -11.26 -10.14
N SER A 132 9.67 -11.36 -8.99
CA SER A 132 10.83 -12.24 -8.82
C SER A 132 10.48 -13.71 -9.06
N ARG A 133 9.22 -14.09 -8.83
CA ARG A 133 8.72 -15.46 -8.96
C ARG A 133 7.32 -15.49 -9.58
N GLN A 134 7.00 -16.60 -10.23
CA GLN A 134 5.62 -16.92 -10.58
C GLN A 134 4.93 -17.47 -9.33
N LEU A 135 4.20 -16.60 -8.64
CA LEU A 135 3.35 -16.96 -7.50
C LEU A 135 1.89 -17.06 -7.96
N ALA A 136 1.06 -17.68 -7.13
CA ALA A 136 -0.39 -17.69 -7.34
C ALA A 136 -1.02 -16.40 -6.77
N ASP A 137 -2.24 -16.07 -7.18
CA ASP A 137 -2.88 -14.79 -6.83
C ASP A 137 -3.01 -14.58 -5.32
N GLU A 138 -3.22 -15.65 -4.55
CA GLU A 138 -3.30 -15.59 -3.09
C GLU A 138 -2.02 -15.06 -2.42
N ALA A 139 -0.87 -15.13 -3.09
CA ALA A 139 0.38 -14.57 -2.56
C ALA A 139 0.35 -13.04 -2.48
N TYR A 140 -0.52 -12.40 -3.26
CA TYR A 140 -0.62 -10.94 -3.39
C TYR A 140 -1.86 -10.37 -2.69
N ALA A 141 -2.49 -11.14 -1.79
CA ALA A 141 -3.72 -10.74 -1.10
C ALA A 141 -3.61 -9.39 -0.36
N LEU A 142 -2.42 -9.04 0.12
CA LEU A 142 -2.14 -7.75 0.78
C LEU A 142 -2.29 -6.53 -0.14
N LEU A 143 -2.30 -6.72 -1.46
CA LEU A 143 -2.34 -5.65 -2.47
C LEU A 143 -3.73 -5.41 -3.06
N GLN A 144 -4.78 -6.02 -2.53
CA GLN A 144 -6.14 -5.93 -3.08
C GLN A 144 -6.68 -4.49 -3.16
N VAL A 145 -6.20 -3.58 -2.28
CA VAL A 145 -6.54 -2.14 -2.37
C VAL A 145 -6.12 -1.51 -3.69
N LEU A 146 -5.04 -1.98 -4.34
CA LEU A 146 -4.57 -1.47 -5.63
C LEU A 146 -5.48 -1.86 -6.79
N VAL A 147 -6.21 -2.98 -6.68
CA VAL A 147 -7.11 -3.46 -7.73
C VAL A 147 -8.55 -3.00 -7.47
N GLY A 148 -8.99 -3.06 -6.21
CA GLY A 148 -10.35 -2.75 -5.82
C GLY A 148 -10.62 -1.31 -5.38
N GLY A 149 -9.58 -0.51 -5.11
CA GLY A 149 -9.67 0.90 -4.77
C GLY A 149 -10.64 1.20 -3.62
N ALA A 150 -11.45 2.24 -3.78
CA ALA A 150 -12.44 2.70 -2.78
C ALA A 150 -13.44 1.61 -2.37
N VAL A 151 -13.90 0.78 -3.33
CA VAL A 151 -14.89 -0.27 -3.06
C VAL A 151 -14.30 -1.38 -2.20
N TYR A 152 -13.05 -1.78 -2.49
CA TYR A 152 -12.34 -2.72 -1.62
C TYR A 152 -12.09 -2.12 -0.24
N TYR A 153 -11.56 -0.89 -0.19
CA TYR A 153 -11.27 -0.24 1.08
C TYR A 153 -12.53 -0.11 1.95
N HIS A 154 -13.64 0.32 1.36
CA HIS A 154 -14.93 0.44 2.04
C HIS A 154 -15.38 -0.89 2.66
N ALA A 155 -15.41 -1.98 1.87
CA ALA A 155 -15.80 -3.29 2.38
C ALA A 155 -14.84 -3.81 3.46
N TRP A 156 -13.53 -3.68 3.24
CA TRP A 156 -12.49 -4.12 4.16
C TRP A 156 -12.52 -3.32 5.48
N ALA A 157 -12.60 -2.00 5.43
CA ALA A 157 -12.53 -1.13 6.59
C ALA A 157 -13.74 -1.34 7.52
N GLN A 158 -14.94 -1.56 6.97
CA GLN A 158 -16.10 -1.88 7.79
C GLN A 158 -15.95 -3.20 8.55
N GLU A 159 -15.35 -4.22 7.94
CA GLU A 159 -15.11 -5.51 8.59
C GLU A 159 -13.97 -5.40 9.62
N TYR A 160 -12.86 -4.78 9.22
CA TYR A 160 -11.63 -4.74 10.02
C TYR A 160 -11.72 -3.78 11.20
N TYR A 161 -12.29 -2.59 10.98
CA TYR A 161 -12.45 -1.58 12.02
C TYR A 161 -13.82 -1.62 12.72
N GLU A 162 -14.70 -2.54 12.31
CA GLU A 162 -16.06 -2.67 12.84
C GLU A 162 -16.88 -1.36 12.79
N LEU A 163 -16.71 -0.60 11.69
CA LEU A 163 -17.39 0.69 11.44
C LEU A 163 -18.52 0.56 10.41
N GLU A 164 -19.50 1.45 10.50
CA GLU A 164 -20.49 1.68 9.44
C GLU A 164 -20.05 2.89 8.61
N LEU A 165 -19.68 2.67 7.34
CA LEU A 165 -19.15 3.71 6.47
C LEU A 165 -20.01 3.83 5.22
N ASP A 166 -20.22 5.05 4.75
CA ASP A 166 -20.80 5.26 3.42
C ASP A 166 -19.69 5.23 2.36
N LEU A 167 -19.99 4.64 1.20
CA LEU A 167 -19.02 4.55 0.11
C LEU A 167 -18.70 5.93 -0.50
N GLU A 168 -19.63 6.88 -0.48
CA GLU A 168 -19.46 8.20 -1.10
C GLU A 168 -18.30 9.01 -0.49
N PRO A 169 -18.21 9.18 0.85
CA PRO A 169 -17.04 9.80 1.48
C PRO A 169 -15.71 9.11 1.16
N ILE A 170 -15.69 7.77 1.15
CA ILE A 170 -14.50 6.98 0.80
C ILE A 170 -14.09 7.25 -0.65
N GLN A 171 -15.04 7.25 -1.58
CA GLN A 171 -14.78 7.55 -2.98
C GLN A 171 -14.27 8.97 -3.18
N HIS A 172 -14.77 9.95 -2.42
CA HIS A 172 -14.27 11.33 -2.46
C HIS A 172 -12.79 11.42 -2.10
N VAL A 173 -12.35 10.69 -1.07
CA VAL A 173 -10.93 10.63 -0.68
C VAL A 173 -10.09 9.89 -1.72
N PHE A 174 -10.59 8.77 -2.24
CA PHE A 174 -9.91 8.09 -3.35
C PHE A 174 -9.78 9.00 -4.56
N ASP A 175 -10.79 9.78 -4.93
CA ASP A 175 -10.73 10.77 -6.02
C ASP A 175 -9.70 11.91 -5.78
N MET A 176 -8.96 11.90 -4.67
CA MET A 176 -7.98 12.90 -4.27
C MET A 176 -8.57 14.30 -4.20
N LYS A 177 -9.82 14.40 -3.77
CA LYS A 177 -10.46 15.68 -3.50
C LYS A 177 -10.07 16.15 -2.09
N PRO A 178 -9.94 17.47 -1.87
CA PRO A 178 -9.65 18.02 -0.56
C PRO A 178 -10.63 17.54 0.52
N LEU A 179 -10.14 17.45 1.74
CA LEU A 179 -10.96 17.19 2.91
C LEU A 179 -11.72 18.46 3.30
N ASP A 180 -12.96 18.31 3.75
CA ASP A 180 -13.75 19.39 4.33
C ASP A 180 -14.52 18.90 5.57
N GLU A 181 -15.06 19.84 6.34
CA GLU A 181 -15.79 19.55 7.58
C GLU A 181 -16.96 18.58 7.37
N GLN A 182 -17.65 18.66 6.22
CA GLN A 182 -18.80 17.79 5.93
C GLN A 182 -18.34 16.35 5.69
N LEU A 183 -17.23 16.18 4.97
CA LEU A 183 -16.62 14.89 4.72
C LEU A 183 -16.10 14.26 6.01
N LEU A 184 -15.40 15.03 6.85
CA LEU A 184 -14.90 14.54 8.14
C LEU A 184 -16.05 14.12 9.05
N GLN A 185 -17.11 14.94 9.15
CA GLN A 185 -18.30 14.59 9.93
C GLN A 185 -18.96 13.26 9.49
N ALA A 186 -18.84 12.88 8.22
CA ALA A 186 -19.36 11.62 7.68
C ALA A 186 -18.42 10.42 7.92
N LEU A 187 -17.10 10.65 7.99
CA LEU A 187 -16.09 9.60 8.18
C LEU A 187 -15.77 9.36 9.65
N ASN A 188 -15.46 10.43 10.37
CA ASN A 188 -15.15 10.43 11.79
C ASN A 188 -15.57 11.78 12.40
N PRO A 189 -16.69 11.84 13.14
CA PRO A 189 -17.19 13.10 13.71
C PRO A 189 -16.37 13.61 14.91
N GLU A 190 -15.35 12.87 15.35
CA GLU A 190 -14.50 13.23 16.49
C GLU A 190 -13.22 13.96 16.09
N ILE A 191 -12.92 14.06 14.78
CA ILE A 191 -11.71 14.71 14.27
C ILE A 191 -12.03 16.02 13.53
N GLU A 192 -11.21 17.03 13.77
CA GLU A 192 -11.25 18.31 13.07
C GLU A 192 -10.15 18.40 12.00
N LEU A 193 -10.31 19.29 11.01
CA LEU A 193 -9.39 19.38 9.87
C LEU A 193 -7.99 19.86 10.27
N ASP A 194 -7.88 20.67 11.32
CA ASP A 194 -6.60 21.18 11.84
C ASP A 194 -5.78 20.07 12.52
N GLU A 195 -6.43 19.03 13.05
CA GLU A 195 -5.76 17.85 13.60
C GLU A 195 -5.07 16.99 12.53
N LEU A 196 -5.44 17.17 11.25
CA LEU A 196 -4.89 16.42 10.11
C LEU A 196 -3.78 17.17 9.36
N GLU A 197 -3.37 18.36 9.80
CA GLU A 197 -2.36 19.17 9.08
C GLU A 197 -1.03 18.42 8.88
N GLU A 198 -0.55 17.72 9.91
CA GLU A 198 0.69 16.95 9.84
C GLU A 198 0.54 15.74 8.91
N ASP A 199 -0.60 15.04 8.97
CA ASP A 199 -0.90 13.90 8.11
C ASP A 199 -1.01 14.30 6.63
N ILE A 200 -1.75 15.38 6.33
CA ILE A 200 -1.88 15.93 4.98
C ILE A 200 -0.49 16.28 4.41
N ALA A 201 0.35 16.92 5.22
CA ALA A 201 1.71 17.26 4.83
C ALA A 201 2.58 16.02 4.62
N GLU A 202 2.60 15.05 5.55
CA GLU A 202 3.39 13.83 5.46
C GLU A 202 2.99 12.98 4.25
N ILE A 203 1.68 12.75 4.06
CA ILE A 203 1.12 11.95 2.97
C ILE A 203 1.26 12.69 1.63
N GLY A 204 1.35 14.03 1.67
CA GLY A 204 1.24 14.88 0.49
C GLY A 204 -0.13 14.71 -0.17
N TYR A 205 -1.18 14.71 0.65
CA TYR A 205 -2.58 14.66 0.24
C TYR A 205 -3.05 16.08 -0.17
N PRO A 206 -4.01 16.23 -1.11
CA PRO A 206 -4.53 17.54 -1.49
C PRO A 206 -5.24 18.25 -0.33
N ALA A 207 -4.77 19.46 -0.03
CA ALA A 207 -5.43 20.42 0.85
C ALA A 207 -6.39 21.33 0.07
#